data_AF-A0A3B1BRS0-F1
#
_entry.id   AF-A0A3B1BRS0-F1
#
_cell.length_a   1.000
_cell.length_b   1.000
_cell.length_c   1.000
_cell.angle_alpha   90.00
_cell.angle_beta   90.00
_cell.angle_gamma   90.00
#
_symmetry.space_group_name_H-M   'P 1'
#
loop_
_entity.id
_entity.type
_entity.pdbx_description
1 polymer ?
#
loop_
_entity_poly.entity_id
_entity_poly.type
_entity_poly.pdbx_seq_one_letter_code
_entity_poly.pdbx_strand_id
1 'polypeptide(L)'
;MQKYGRLIIAGMIFFMVFPLRAEYGDVVLNKRAEKEGMPPVIYPHWFHRIRFRCKVCHFELGFEMRAGSNNVTMQEIIDGKFCGMCHNDEIAWGVENCDLCHSGRPGLKSKIHGGHSTAGPGVW
;
A
#
# COMPACT_ATOMS: atom_id res chain seq x y z
N MET A 1 -42.67 39.45 26.62
CA MET A 1 -41.33 39.89 26.18
C MET A 1 -40.39 38.70 26.39
N GLN A 2 -39.44 38.44 25.49
CA GLN A 2 -38.61 37.20 25.39
C GLN A 2 -39.20 36.05 24.54
N LYS A 3 -39.63 36.36 23.32
CA LYS A 3 -39.45 35.43 22.18
C LYS A 3 -38.18 35.91 21.46
N TYR A 4 -37.48 35.05 20.70
CA TYR A 4 -36.20 35.31 20.02
C TYR A 4 -34.95 35.12 20.89
N GLY A 5 -34.48 33.88 20.98
CA GLY A 5 -33.17 33.61 21.55
C GLY A 5 -32.88 32.13 21.62
N ARG A 6 -32.91 31.42 20.48
CA ARG A 6 -32.43 30.03 20.32
C ARG A 6 -32.66 29.50 18.91
N LEU A 7 -32.25 30.27 17.90
CA LEU A 7 -32.08 29.73 16.56
C LEU A 7 -30.71 30.23 16.08
N ILE A 8 -30.02 29.37 15.33
CA ILE A 8 -28.73 29.58 14.66
C ILE A 8 -27.48 29.20 15.48
N ILE A 9 -27.38 27.94 15.94
CA ILE A 9 -26.09 27.21 15.99
C ILE A 9 -26.29 25.77 15.47
N ALA A 10 -27.05 25.60 14.39
CA ALA A 10 -27.29 24.27 13.80
C ALA A 10 -26.95 24.18 12.30
N GLY A 11 -26.41 25.25 11.70
CA GLY A 11 -26.33 25.38 10.24
C GLY A 11 -24.95 25.20 9.60
N MET A 12 -23.85 25.05 10.35
CA MET A 12 -22.48 25.09 9.79
C MET A 12 -21.66 23.80 9.98
N ILE A 13 -22.29 22.64 10.17
CA ILE A 13 -21.58 21.35 10.24
C ILE A 13 -21.75 20.51 8.95
N PHE A 14 -22.52 20.98 7.95
CA PHE A 14 -22.88 20.15 6.79
C PHE A 14 -21.97 20.30 5.54
N PHE A 15 -20.91 21.11 5.56
CA PHE A 15 -20.11 21.40 4.34
C PHE A 15 -18.59 21.24 4.47
N MET A 16 -18.09 20.47 5.43
CA MET A 16 -16.71 19.96 5.41
C MET A 16 -16.70 18.45 5.20
N VAL A 17 -17.30 17.98 4.10
CA VAL A 17 -16.92 16.69 3.53
C VAL A 17 -15.64 16.94 2.75
N PHE A 18 -14.51 17.09 3.46
CA PHE A 18 -13.22 16.91 2.80
C PHE A 18 -13.21 15.49 2.25
N PRO A 19 -12.96 15.27 0.95
CA PRO A 19 -12.75 13.93 0.47
C PRO A 19 -11.53 13.40 1.21
N LEU A 20 -11.74 12.43 2.11
CA LEU A 20 -10.69 11.55 2.61
C LEU A 20 -10.11 10.85 1.38
N ARG A 21 -9.12 11.49 0.74
CA ARG A 21 -8.37 10.87 -0.34
C ARG A 21 -7.50 9.81 0.31
N ALA A 22 -7.76 8.54 -0.02
CA ALA A 22 -6.85 7.46 0.33
C ALA A 22 -5.49 7.74 -0.35
N GLU A 23 -4.57 8.30 0.41
CA GLU A 23 -3.32 8.91 -0.07
C GLU A 23 -2.15 7.92 -0.15
N TYR A 24 -2.43 6.65 0.10
CA TYR A 24 -1.38 5.69 0.38
C TYR A 24 -1.45 4.54 -0.61
N GLY A 25 -0.67 4.70 -1.68
CA GLY A 25 -0.54 3.82 -2.83
C GLY A 25 -0.15 2.39 -2.50
N ASP A 26 -1.12 1.53 -2.19
CA ASP A 26 -0.89 0.08 -2.09
C ASP A 26 -0.53 -0.47 -3.47
N VAL A 27 0.48 -1.34 -3.53
CA VAL A 27 0.90 -1.96 -4.79
C VAL A 27 0.33 -3.37 -4.82
N VAL A 28 -0.50 -3.63 -5.82
CA VAL A 28 -0.96 -4.98 -6.11
C VAL A 28 0.08 -5.66 -7.00
N LEU A 29 0.50 -6.87 -6.61
CA LEU A 29 1.36 -7.74 -7.41
C LEU A 29 0.61 -9.02 -7.76
N ASN A 30 0.33 -9.21 -9.04
CA ASN A 30 -0.39 -10.39 -9.53
C ASN A 30 0.08 -10.85 -10.91
N LYS A 31 1.39 -10.74 -11.17
CA LYS A 31 1.97 -11.26 -12.42
C LYS A 31 1.98 -12.79 -12.43
N ARG A 32 2.15 -13.40 -11.25
CA ARG A 32 2.27 -14.85 -11.05
C ARG A 32 1.36 -15.44 -9.98
N ALA A 33 1.13 -14.72 -8.87
CA ALA A 33 0.40 -15.25 -7.71
C ALA A 33 -0.84 -16.08 -8.09
N GLU A 34 -1.79 -15.51 -8.82
CA GLU A 34 -3.00 -16.27 -9.20
C GLU A 34 -2.74 -17.42 -10.16
N LYS A 35 -1.76 -17.30 -11.06
CA LYS A 35 -1.37 -18.39 -11.97
C LYS A 35 -0.74 -19.56 -11.21
N GLU A 36 -0.16 -19.29 -10.04
CA GLU A 36 0.46 -20.26 -9.15
C GLU A 36 -0.49 -20.69 -8.01
N GLY A 37 -1.77 -20.32 -8.09
CA GLY A 37 -2.80 -20.77 -7.15
C GLY A 37 -2.92 -19.95 -5.87
N MET A 38 -2.22 -18.81 -5.76
CA MET A 38 -2.29 -17.92 -4.61
C MET A 38 -3.04 -16.62 -4.91
N PRO A 39 -3.76 -16.02 -3.94
CA PRO A 39 -4.38 -14.72 -4.14
C PRO A 39 -3.36 -13.63 -4.52
N PRO A 40 -3.79 -12.54 -5.19
CA PRO A 40 -2.91 -11.39 -5.46
C PRO A 40 -2.23 -10.87 -4.20
N VAL A 41 -0.97 -10.44 -4.33
CA VAL A 41 -0.24 -9.84 -3.20
C VAL A 41 -0.61 -8.38 -3.08
N ILE A 42 -0.89 -7.93 -1.86
CA ILE A 42 -1.06 -6.51 -1.52
C ILE A 42 0.17 -6.06 -0.74
N TYR A 43 0.96 -5.17 -1.36
CA TYR A 43 2.09 -4.54 -0.72
C TYR A 43 1.70 -3.16 -0.18
N PRO A 44 1.62 -2.97 1.15
CA PRO A 44 1.30 -1.68 1.74
C PRO A 44 2.50 -0.76 1.69
N HIS A 45 2.64 -0.01 0.59
CA HIS A 45 3.81 0.86 0.36
C HIS A 45 3.94 1.93 1.46
N TRP A 46 2.82 2.37 2.06
CA TRP A 46 2.82 3.33 3.16
C TRP A 46 3.55 2.81 4.40
N PHE A 47 3.27 1.56 4.80
CA PHE A 47 3.81 0.98 6.02
C PHE A 47 5.32 0.81 5.91
N HIS A 48 5.79 0.46 4.71
CA HIS A 48 7.20 0.34 4.40
C HIS A 48 7.88 1.71 4.33
N ARG A 49 7.23 2.75 3.76
CA ARG A 49 7.77 4.11 3.68
C ARG A 49 7.94 4.82 5.03
N ILE A 50 7.21 4.41 6.07
CA ILE A 50 7.43 4.92 7.43
C ILE A 50 8.79 4.48 7.98
N ARG A 51 9.31 3.34 7.52
CA ARG A 51 10.56 2.74 8.05
C ARG A 51 11.73 2.85 7.09
N PHE A 52 11.48 2.84 5.78
CA PHE A 52 12.50 2.75 4.75
C PHE A 52 12.37 3.85 3.71
N ARG A 53 13.51 4.28 3.17
CA ARG A 53 13.58 5.26 2.08
C ARG A 53 13.37 4.57 0.73
N CYS A 54 12.91 5.32 -0.26
CA CYS A 54 12.65 4.81 -1.63
C CYS A 54 13.84 4.04 -2.23
N LYS A 55 15.08 4.49 -1.96
CA LYS A 55 16.31 3.86 -2.45
C LYS A 55 16.45 2.39 -2.03
N VAL A 56 16.03 2.04 -0.81
CA VAL A 56 16.13 0.66 -0.30
C VAL A 56 15.37 -0.27 -1.25
N CYS A 57 14.10 0.03 -1.53
CA CYS A 57 13.28 -0.85 -2.36
C CYS A 57 13.65 -0.73 -3.86
N HIS A 58 13.80 0.48 -4.38
CA HIS A 58 13.84 0.70 -5.83
C HIS A 58 15.24 0.70 -6.44
N PHE A 59 16.29 0.86 -5.62
CA PHE A 59 17.67 0.80 -6.09
C PHE A 59 18.40 -0.41 -5.51
N GLU A 60 18.34 -0.62 -4.19
CA GLU A 60 19.10 -1.70 -3.54
C GLU A 60 18.44 -3.07 -3.76
N LEU A 61 17.12 -3.17 -3.59
CA LEU A 61 16.35 -4.39 -3.84
C LEU A 61 15.93 -4.56 -5.32
N GLY A 62 16.14 -3.53 -6.15
CA GLY A 62 15.89 -3.59 -7.59
C GLY A 62 14.41 -3.61 -8.02
N PHE A 63 13.47 -3.16 -7.17
CA PHE A 63 12.09 -2.97 -7.61
C PHE A 63 12.00 -1.82 -8.62
N GLU A 64 11.49 -2.09 -9.82
CA GLU A 64 11.22 -1.04 -10.79
C GLU A 64 10.09 -0.13 -10.28
N MET A 65 10.16 1.15 -10.62
CA MET A 65 9.13 2.16 -10.32
C MET A 65 7.87 1.97 -11.20
N ARG A 66 7.41 0.73 -11.36
CA ARG A 66 6.25 0.34 -12.17
C ARG A 66 5.66 -0.97 -11.66
N ALA A 67 4.40 -0.93 -11.24
CA ALA A 67 3.71 -2.11 -10.74
C ALA A 67 3.67 -3.23 -11.79
N GLY A 68 4.04 -4.46 -11.38
CA GLY A 68 4.05 -5.63 -12.24
C GLY A 68 5.23 -5.74 -13.22
N SER A 69 6.21 -4.82 -13.18
CA SER A 69 7.39 -4.91 -14.03
C SER A 69 8.34 -6.01 -13.57
N ASN A 70 8.69 -6.04 -12.29
CA ASN A 70 9.53 -7.10 -11.75
C ASN A 70 8.86 -8.46 -11.85
N ASN A 71 9.69 -9.48 -12.01
CA ASN A 71 9.28 -10.87 -11.98
C ASN A 71 9.71 -11.48 -10.65
N VAL A 72 8.94 -11.26 -9.59
CA VAL A 72 9.25 -11.76 -8.22
C VAL A 72 8.70 -13.18 -8.02
N THR A 73 9.55 -14.15 -7.71
CA THR A 73 9.17 -15.55 -7.39
C THR A 73 9.26 -15.78 -5.89
N MET A 74 8.51 -16.77 -5.38
CA MET A 74 8.76 -17.27 -4.02
C MET A 74 10.15 -17.88 -3.86
N GLN A 75 10.71 -18.51 -4.90
CA GLN A 75 12.09 -19.02 -4.83
C GLN A 75 13.10 -17.89 -4.60
N GLU A 76 13.03 -16.80 -5.37
CA GLU A 76 13.90 -15.64 -5.17
C GLU A 76 13.68 -15.01 -3.78
N ILE A 77 12.45 -15.00 -3.29
CA ILE A 77 12.14 -14.52 -1.93
C ILE A 77 12.82 -15.41 -0.88
N ILE A 78 12.71 -16.74 -1.00
CA ILE A 78 13.38 -17.70 -0.10
C ILE A 78 14.90 -17.56 -0.18
N ASP A 79 15.44 -17.29 -1.36
CA ASP A 79 16.88 -17.02 -1.58
C ASP A 79 17.31 -15.62 -1.06
N GLY A 80 16.45 -14.94 -0.31
CA GLY A 80 16.74 -13.66 0.32
C GLY A 80 16.64 -12.45 -0.61
N LYS A 81 15.98 -12.54 -1.76
CA LYS A 81 15.78 -11.39 -2.67
C LYS A 81 14.41 -10.75 -2.45
N PHE A 82 14.24 -9.53 -2.97
CA PHE A 82 12.98 -8.78 -2.90
C PHE A 82 12.42 -8.71 -1.48
N CYS A 83 11.26 -9.32 -1.23
CA CYS A 83 10.61 -9.37 0.08
C CYS A 83 11.48 -10.10 1.12
N GLY A 84 12.18 -11.15 0.70
CA GLY A 84 12.99 -11.99 1.58
C GLY A 84 14.27 -11.35 2.10
N MET A 85 14.68 -10.20 1.57
CA MET A 85 15.75 -9.40 2.18
C MET A 85 15.38 -8.93 3.59
N CYS A 86 14.08 -8.84 3.90
CA CYS A 86 13.58 -8.36 5.19
C CYS A 86 12.59 -9.33 5.86
N HIS A 87 11.75 -10.02 5.07
CA HIS A 87 10.87 -11.07 5.58
C HIS A 87 11.66 -12.37 5.72
N ASN A 88 12.44 -12.46 6.80
CA ASN A 88 13.46 -13.49 7.00
C ASN A 88 13.61 -13.92 8.48
N ASP A 89 12.60 -13.63 9.30
CA ASP A 89 12.56 -13.89 10.75
C ASP A 89 13.55 -13.09 11.61
N GLU A 90 14.37 -12.23 11.01
CA GLU A 90 15.30 -11.36 11.72
C GLU A 90 14.83 -9.89 11.69
N ILE A 91 14.46 -9.39 10.52
CA ILE A 91 14.05 -7.99 10.31
C ILE A 91 12.53 -7.85 10.38
N ALA A 92 11.83 -8.81 9.78
CA ALA A 92 10.37 -8.93 9.79
C ALA A 92 9.99 -10.41 9.83
N TRP A 93 8.69 -10.67 10.03
CA TRP A 93 8.14 -12.03 10.02
C TRP A 93 8.50 -12.80 8.75
N GLY A 94 8.69 -14.11 8.89
CA GLY A 94 9.13 -15.02 7.83
C GLY A 94 8.10 -15.28 6.73
N VAL A 95 8.61 -15.69 5.56
CA VAL A 95 7.84 -15.83 4.31
C VAL A 95 6.83 -16.98 4.32
N GLU A 96 6.82 -17.82 5.34
CA GLU A 96 5.84 -18.87 5.59
C GLU A 96 4.44 -18.32 5.94
N ASN A 97 4.35 -17.06 6.33
CA ASN A 97 3.08 -16.39 6.63
C ASN A 97 2.36 -15.93 5.35
N CYS A 98 2.00 -16.89 4.49
CA CYS A 98 1.48 -16.66 3.13
C CYS A 98 0.36 -15.61 3.06
N ASP A 99 -0.60 -15.69 3.99
CA ASP A 99 -1.81 -14.85 3.98
C ASP A 99 -1.53 -13.37 4.25
N LEU A 100 -0.40 -13.04 4.88
CA LEU A 100 0.00 -11.65 5.13
C LEU A 100 0.41 -10.94 3.84
N CYS A 101 1.01 -11.66 2.90
CA CYS A 101 1.31 -11.16 1.56
C CYS A 101 0.11 -11.31 0.64
N HIS A 102 -0.44 -12.52 0.56
CA HIS A 102 -1.48 -12.94 -0.39
C HIS A 102 -2.88 -12.59 0.11
N SER A 103 -3.10 -11.32 0.42
CA SER A 103 -4.34 -10.79 1.01
C SER A 103 -5.29 -10.15 -0.02
N GLY A 104 -4.92 -10.16 -1.30
CA GLY A 104 -5.70 -9.55 -2.37
C GLY A 104 -6.92 -10.38 -2.77
N ARG A 105 -7.98 -9.71 -3.22
CA ARG A 105 -9.13 -10.40 -3.83
C ARG A 105 -8.74 -11.01 -5.18
N PRO A 106 -9.26 -12.20 -5.55
CA PRO A 106 -9.05 -12.77 -6.87
C PRO A 106 -9.42 -11.78 -8.01
N GLY A 107 -8.66 -11.84 -9.10
CA GLY A 107 -8.84 -11.04 -10.31
C GLY A 107 -8.17 -9.66 -10.30
N LEU A 108 -7.62 -9.20 -9.17
CA LEU A 108 -6.93 -7.91 -9.11
C LEU A 108 -5.67 -7.90 -9.98
N LYS A 109 -5.60 -6.98 -10.94
CA LYS A 109 -4.41 -6.82 -11.79
C LYS A 109 -3.31 -6.05 -11.06
N SER A 110 -2.05 -6.33 -11.41
CA SER A 110 -0.90 -5.58 -10.90
C SER A 110 -1.08 -4.09 -11.21
N LYS A 111 -1.15 -3.27 -10.17
CA LYS A 111 -1.35 -1.82 -10.28
C LYS A 111 -1.02 -1.14 -8.95
N ILE A 112 -0.94 0.18 -8.99
CA ILE A 112 -0.89 1.00 -7.78
C ILE A 112 -2.33 1.43 -7.46
N HIS A 113 -2.76 1.26 -6.21
CA HIS A 113 -4.07 1.66 -5.70
C HIS A 113 -3.90 2.78 -4.68
N GLY A 114 -4.39 3.99 -5.00
CA GLY A 114 -3.98 5.21 -4.31
C GLY A 114 -2.77 5.82 -5.04
N GLY A 115 -2.73 7.15 -5.17
CA GLY A 115 -1.67 7.83 -5.90
C GLY A 115 -0.34 7.87 -5.14
N HIS A 116 0.70 8.31 -5.85
CA HIS A 116 1.93 8.86 -5.24
C HIS A 116 1.69 10.29 -4.70
N SER A 117 0.72 11.00 -5.26
CA SER A 117 0.40 12.37 -4.92
C SER A 117 -0.09 12.47 -3.48
N THR A 118 0.71 13.12 -2.64
CA THR A 118 0.24 13.58 -1.34
C THR A 118 -0.65 14.81 -1.52
N ALA A 119 -1.62 15.03 -0.64
CA ALA A 119 -2.34 16.31 -0.56
C ALA A 119 -1.48 17.40 0.11
N GLY A 120 -0.34 17.00 0.68
CA GLY A 120 0.70 17.90 1.18
C GLY A 120 1.55 18.54 0.07
N PRO A 121 2.38 19.53 0.42
CA PRO A 121 3.22 20.27 -0.54
C PRO A 121 4.33 19.42 -1.20
N GLY A 122 4.47 18.15 -0.81
CA GLY A 122 5.44 17.22 -1.36
C GLY A 122 4.96 16.61 -2.69
N VAL A 123 4.98 17.42 -3.74
CA VAL A 123 5.04 16.94 -5.11
C VAL A 123 6.51 16.64 -5.40
N TRP A 124 6.87 15.37 -5.53
CA TRP A 124 8.19 14.91 -5.99
C TRP A 124 8.05 14.27 -7.36
#